data_AF-A0A3D0PQF1-F1
#
_entry.id   AF-A0A3D0PQF1-F1
#
_cell.length_a   1.000
_cell.length_b   1.000
_cell.length_c   1.000
_cell.angle_alpha   90.00
_cell.angle_beta   90.00
_cell.angle_gamma   90.00
#
_symmetry.space_group_name_H-M   'P 1'
#
loop_
_entity.id
_entity.type
_entity.pdbx_description
1 polymer ?
#
loop_
_entity_poly.entity_id
_entity_poly.type
_entity_poly.pdbx_seq_one_letter_code
_entity_poly.pdbx_strand_id
1 'polypeptide(L)'
;MANDSFFISTKNSEDQNQIGVISDFGGNHNYSVSVIDKVTDRYKYSGDYKAECNSYETYESFLSDYAHLLNENSYSDNYKAEDYIVDPESLSEGENSEFNTTINIFAIQIVCFIILFIVLLYYLLQQAKTISIMKLHGYSSYRICYELFARQFTLVFLVAFVTIGILMSFVPDNTGLFASGVFWRSFGTYLALLVILSVVCIIYANRTSITYAIKGRKPTTAIVVFNGIFKIAASVATVAIATGLLANMNLGRYKKQSLSNWAFSSDYGVFYPIYVGKDKEAFRKGEDPDDIPMYELYSFLNKEMESIYMDSSIYTPDNLDANKNNDIIKTIKINPNYLLQFPVYDENSQRILINEQEEQTIYLVPEQYKDKEDYNREYFTEVRRQFHDVLHVDYYKQQPKEKSKEIVFIYTRQGQNIFSMNMDVFPDNNNMIVDPIIQVMTEANSLVPDRFYGSSSNQPLFVKLADSDIELTYAKVVPILKKLGLDDNLTSLVKPNELALREINSLKVYIDSLSIALFGVIAILFIILFQSAYILFQRDKYDYFIKKAFGYPYLCRYSRIFAMIALTNLIEFVLCLIFVREAFYTPFLFKLVFEWLSLIGLIRYHERKNLIEMLKEGV
;
A
#
# COMPACT_ATOMS: atom_id res chain seq x y z
N MET A 1 -20.00 -36.70 -25.50
CA MET A 1 -20.24 -36.94 -24.06
C MET A 1 -18.93 -37.37 -23.42
N ALA A 2 -18.02 -36.42 -23.22
CA ALA A 2 -16.90 -36.60 -22.31
C ALA A 2 -17.41 -36.24 -20.90
N ASN A 3 -16.87 -36.85 -19.86
CA ASN A 3 -17.37 -36.69 -18.49
C ASN A 3 -16.99 -35.30 -17.95
N ASP A 4 -17.97 -34.40 -17.81
CA ASP A 4 -17.77 -32.96 -17.51
C ASP A 4 -17.37 -32.65 -16.05
N SER A 5 -17.08 -33.66 -15.22
CA SER A 5 -16.92 -33.49 -13.78
C SER A 5 -15.49 -33.61 -13.23
N PHE A 6 -14.53 -34.10 -14.03
CA PHE A 6 -13.20 -34.44 -13.52
C PHE A 6 -12.30 -33.22 -13.27
N PHE A 7 -11.48 -33.30 -12.22
CA PHE A 7 -10.50 -32.26 -11.89
C PHE A 7 -9.22 -32.85 -11.30
N ILE A 8 -8.14 -32.08 -11.36
CA ILE A 8 -6.91 -32.33 -10.61
C ILE A 8 -6.66 -31.16 -9.67
N SER A 9 -6.12 -31.41 -8.48
CA SER A 9 -5.78 -30.33 -7.55
C SER A 9 -4.58 -30.67 -6.70
N THR A 10 -3.97 -29.66 -6.10
CA THR A 10 -2.82 -29.76 -5.18
C THR A 10 -3.15 -30.51 -3.89
N LYS A 11 -4.42 -30.56 -3.48
CA LYS A 11 -4.88 -31.32 -2.31
C LYS A 11 -5.54 -32.61 -2.73
N ASN A 12 -5.30 -33.70 -2.00
CA ASN A 12 -6.10 -34.90 -2.15
C ASN A 12 -7.44 -34.68 -1.43
N SER A 13 -8.51 -34.46 -2.20
CA SER A 13 -9.87 -34.42 -1.71
C SER A 13 -10.49 -35.82 -1.78
N GLU A 14 -11.41 -36.12 -0.87
CA GLU A 14 -12.18 -37.38 -0.92
C GLU A 14 -13.26 -37.37 -2.06
N ASP A 15 -13.24 -36.37 -2.95
CA ASP A 15 -14.17 -36.27 -4.08
C ASP A 15 -13.83 -37.31 -5.16
N GLN A 16 -14.79 -38.16 -5.51
CA GLN A 16 -14.65 -39.21 -6.52
C GLN A 16 -14.34 -38.66 -7.93
N ASN A 17 -14.57 -37.37 -8.16
CA ASN A 17 -14.25 -36.71 -9.42
C ASN A 17 -12.81 -36.17 -9.47
N GLN A 18 -12.02 -36.30 -8.41
CA GLN A 18 -10.61 -35.96 -8.45
C GLN A 18 -9.81 -37.09 -9.11
N ILE A 19 -9.28 -36.84 -10.30
CA ILE A 19 -8.56 -37.84 -11.09
C ILE A 19 -7.04 -37.79 -10.89
N GLY A 20 -6.55 -36.84 -10.10
CA GLY A 20 -5.12 -36.67 -9.86
C GLY A 20 -4.79 -35.58 -8.84
N VAL A 21 -3.56 -35.67 -8.32
CA VAL A 21 -2.99 -34.69 -7.39
C VAL A 21 -1.84 -33.97 -8.09
N ILE A 22 -1.90 -32.64 -8.12
CA ILE A 22 -0.83 -31.80 -8.66
C ILE A 22 0.27 -31.72 -7.60
N SER A 23 1.52 -31.95 -7.98
CA SER A 23 2.66 -31.75 -7.08
C SER A 23 2.78 -30.27 -6.72
N ASP A 24 2.81 -29.94 -5.43
CA ASP A 24 2.82 -28.56 -4.94
C ASP A 24 4.13 -28.20 -4.25
N PHE A 25 4.95 -27.37 -4.91
CA PHE A 25 6.19 -26.86 -4.33
C PHE A 25 5.93 -26.10 -3.02
N GLY A 26 6.44 -26.64 -1.91
CA GLY A 26 6.31 -26.04 -0.58
C GLY A 26 4.97 -26.29 0.14
N GLY A 27 4.02 -26.99 -0.48
CA GLY A 27 2.78 -27.47 0.15
C GLY A 27 1.78 -26.38 0.59
N ASN A 28 1.91 -25.16 0.08
CA ASN A 28 1.11 -24.00 0.49
C ASN A 28 0.19 -23.45 -0.61
N HIS A 29 0.23 -23.99 -1.83
CA HIS A 29 -0.61 -23.50 -2.92
C HIS A 29 -1.88 -24.34 -3.02
N ASN A 30 -3.03 -23.67 -2.98
CA ASN A 30 -4.32 -24.30 -3.29
C ASN A 30 -4.66 -24.05 -4.75
N TYR A 31 -4.12 -24.89 -5.63
CA TYR A 31 -4.39 -24.84 -7.07
C TYR A 31 -5.20 -26.04 -7.54
N SER A 32 -6.08 -25.83 -8.51
CA SER A 32 -6.85 -26.87 -9.18
C SER A 32 -7.00 -26.58 -10.67
N VAL A 33 -6.89 -27.62 -11.49
CA VAL A 33 -7.24 -27.57 -12.91
C VAL A 33 -8.53 -28.33 -13.10
N SER A 34 -9.51 -27.69 -13.73
CA SER A 34 -10.83 -28.23 -14.02
C SER A 34 -11.24 -27.81 -15.42
N VAL A 35 -12.23 -28.49 -15.98
CA VAL A 35 -12.92 -28.03 -17.19
C VAL A 35 -13.59 -26.68 -16.90
N ILE A 36 -13.52 -25.74 -17.84
CA ILE A 36 -13.98 -24.35 -17.67
C ILE A 36 -15.45 -24.27 -17.23
N ASP A 37 -16.31 -25.16 -17.74
CA ASP A 37 -17.73 -25.23 -17.37
C ASP A 37 -17.91 -25.45 -15.86
N LYS A 38 -17.15 -26.36 -15.25
CA LYS A 38 -17.18 -26.60 -13.80
C LYS A 38 -16.64 -25.41 -12.98
N VAL A 39 -15.65 -24.69 -13.53
CA VAL A 39 -15.12 -23.48 -12.88
C VAL A 39 -16.17 -22.39 -12.90
N THR A 40 -16.82 -22.17 -14.04
CA THR A 40 -17.84 -21.13 -14.23
C THR A 40 -19.16 -21.42 -13.49
N ASP A 41 -19.46 -22.70 -13.22
CA ASP A 41 -20.57 -23.11 -12.35
C ASP A 41 -20.35 -22.77 -10.86
N ARG A 42 -19.10 -22.77 -10.39
CA ARG A 42 -18.76 -22.52 -8.98
C ARG A 42 -18.19 -21.12 -8.71
N TYR A 43 -17.61 -20.48 -9.72
CA TYR A 43 -16.82 -19.26 -9.58
C TYR A 43 -16.97 -18.36 -10.81
N LYS A 44 -17.88 -17.39 -10.75
CA LYS A 44 -18.04 -16.33 -11.75
C LYS A 44 -17.27 -15.07 -11.33
N TYR A 45 -15.94 -15.14 -11.32
CA TYR A 45 -15.12 -13.95 -11.02
C TYR A 45 -14.69 -13.26 -12.30
N SER A 46 -14.71 -11.93 -12.33
CA SER A 46 -13.90 -11.16 -13.27
C SER A 46 -12.43 -11.27 -12.87
N GLY A 47 -11.52 -11.54 -13.80
CA GLY A 47 -10.08 -11.58 -13.53
C GLY A 47 -9.25 -11.71 -14.80
N ASP A 48 -7.94 -11.64 -14.64
CA ASP A 48 -7.01 -11.83 -15.75
C ASP A 48 -6.87 -13.31 -16.07
N TYR A 49 -7.25 -13.68 -17.30
CA TYR A 49 -7.15 -15.04 -17.79
C TYR A 49 -5.95 -15.17 -18.73
N LYS A 50 -5.18 -16.23 -18.52
CA LYS A 50 -4.11 -16.62 -19.44
C LYS A 50 -4.56 -17.86 -20.21
N ALA A 51 -4.63 -17.75 -21.53
CA ALA A 51 -4.88 -18.88 -22.42
C ALA A 51 -3.53 -19.42 -22.92
N GLU A 52 -3.34 -20.74 -22.82
CA GLU A 52 -2.17 -21.43 -23.37
C GLU A 52 -2.62 -22.37 -24.49
N CYS A 53 -2.00 -22.24 -25.66
CA CYS A 53 -2.31 -23.03 -26.84
C CYS A 53 -1.19 -24.03 -27.13
N ASN A 54 -1.57 -25.25 -27.54
CA ASN A 54 -0.61 -26.34 -27.79
C ASN A 54 0.24 -26.15 -29.05
N SER A 55 -0.17 -25.28 -29.97
CA SER A 55 0.55 -24.96 -31.20
C SER A 55 0.27 -23.53 -31.65
N TYR A 56 1.14 -23.03 -32.53
CA TYR A 56 0.94 -21.73 -33.16
C TYR A 56 -0.34 -21.68 -34.01
N GLU A 57 -0.70 -22.77 -34.72
CA GLU A 57 -1.96 -22.78 -35.47
C GLU A 57 -3.19 -22.71 -34.55
N THR A 58 -3.13 -23.37 -33.39
CA THR A 58 -4.23 -23.32 -32.41
C THR A 58 -4.33 -21.94 -31.77
N TYR A 59 -3.19 -21.27 -31.57
CA TYR A 59 -3.13 -19.88 -31.11
C TYR A 59 -3.74 -18.91 -32.11
N GLU A 60 -3.37 -19.00 -33.39
CA GLU A 60 -3.94 -18.17 -34.46
C GLU A 60 -5.44 -18.42 -34.62
N SER A 61 -5.89 -19.68 -34.54
CA SER A 61 -7.31 -20.01 -34.55
C SER A 61 -8.02 -19.40 -33.35
N PHE A 62 -7.44 -19.51 -32.14
CA PHE A 62 -8.00 -18.92 -30.94
C PHE A 62 -8.15 -17.39 -31.07
N LEU A 63 -7.13 -16.69 -31.56
CA LEU A 63 -7.21 -15.23 -31.76
C LEU A 63 -8.24 -14.86 -32.81
N SER A 64 -8.31 -15.61 -33.91
CA SER A 64 -9.32 -15.40 -34.96
C SER A 64 -10.73 -15.62 -34.42
N ASP A 65 -10.95 -16.71 -33.68
CA ASP A 65 -12.25 -17.03 -33.08
C ASP A 65 -12.63 -16.01 -32.00
N TYR A 66 -11.65 -15.56 -31.21
CA TYR A 66 -11.83 -14.52 -30.19
C TYR A 66 -12.19 -13.17 -30.82
N ALA A 67 -11.46 -12.73 -31.86
CA ALA A 67 -11.78 -11.53 -32.60
C ALA A 67 -13.16 -11.63 -33.27
N HIS A 68 -13.51 -12.78 -33.83
CA HIS A 68 -14.83 -13.03 -34.41
C HIS A 68 -15.94 -12.91 -33.35
N LEU A 69 -15.78 -13.56 -32.20
CA LEU A 69 -16.72 -13.48 -31.08
C LEU A 69 -16.86 -12.05 -30.54
N LEU A 70 -15.76 -11.29 -30.47
CA LEU A 70 -15.81 -9.90 -30.08
C LEU A 70 -16.56 -9.04 -31.10
N ASN A 71 -16.33 -9.25 -32.39
CA ASN A 71 -17.05 -8.54 -33.45
C ASN A 71 -18.53 -8.92 -33.53
N GLU A 72 -18.89 -10.17 -33.20
CA GLU A 72 -20.31 -10.59 -33.10
C GLU A 72 -21.03 -9.93 -31.92
N ASN A 73 -20.31 -9.64 -30.83
CA ASN A 73 -20.87 -9.08 -29.60
C ASN A 73 -20.61 -7.57 -29.41
N SER A 74 -19.82 -6.95 -30.29
CA SER A 74 -19.48 -5.52 -30.28
C SER A 74 -20.09 -4.84 -31.50
N TYR A 75 -20.94 -3.85 -31.27
CA TYR A 75 -21.76 -3.25 -32.33
C TYR A 75 -21.00 -2.29 -33.28
N SER A 76 -19.70 -2.05 -33.10
CA SER A 76 -18.98 -1.00 -33.85
C SER A 76 -17.54 -1.29 -34.29
N ASP A 77 -16.90 -2.35 -33.79
CA ASP A 77 -15.45 -2.52 -33.95
C ASP A 77 -15.14 -3.72 -34.85
N ASN A 78 -14.14 -3.57 -35.71
CA ASN A 78 -13.67 -4.61 -36.63
C ASN A 78 -12.33 -5.14 -36.14
N TYR A 79 -12.36 -5.76 -34.95
CA TYR A 79 -11.19 -6.34 -34.34
C TYR A 79 -10.64 -7.46 -35.21
N LYS A 80 -9.33 -7.49 -35.40
CA LYS A 80 -8.64 -8.58 -36.09
C LYS A 80 -7.71 -9.31 -35.13
N ALA A 81 -7.34 -10.53 -35.48
CA ALA A 81 -6.41 -11.32 -34.69
C ALA A 81 -5.09 -10.56 -34.45
N GLU A 82 -4.62 -9.77 -35.44
CA GLU A 82 -3.38 -9.01 -35.33
C GLU A 82 -3.45 -7.86 -34.31
N ASP A 83 -4.65 -7.35 -33.97
CA ASP A 83 -4.82 -6.27 -32.99
C ASP A 83 -4.48 -6.73 -31.56
N TYR A 84 -4.46 -8.04 -31.33
CA TYR A 84 -4.15 -8.67 -30.03
C TYR A 84 -2.71 -9.21 -29.98
N ILE A 85 -1.94 -9.05 -31.06
CA ILE A 85 -0.52 -9.42 -31.10
C ILE A 85 0.28 -8.20 -30.69
N VAL A 86 0.58 -8.09 -29.41
CA VAL A 86 1.39 -7.00 -28.87
C VAL A 86 2.87 -7.39 -28.95
N ASP A 87 3.72 -6.49 -29.46
CA ASP A 87 5.16 -6.66 -29.40
C ASP A 87 5.59 -6.70 -27.92
N PRO A 88 6.30 -7.74 -27.44
CA PRO A 88 6.73 -7.85 -26.05
C PRO A 88 7.45 -6.60 -25.51
N GLU A 89 8.10 -5.81 -26.37
CA GLU A 89 8.77 -4.56 -25.98
C GLU A 89 7.81 -3.37 -25.80
N SER A 90 6.61 -3.43 -26.38
CA SER A 90 5.58 -2.37 -26.30
C SER A 90 4.62 -2.53 -25.11
N LEU A 91 4.62 -3.71 -24.47
CA LEU A 91 4.04 -3.91 -23.15
C LEU A 91 4.91 -3.19 -22.11
N SER A 92 4.71 -1.88 -22.00
CA SER A 92 5.18 -1.14 -20.82
C SER A 92 4.72 -1.88 -19.56
N GLU A 93 5.58 -1.91 -18.54
CA GLU A 93 5.50 -2.64 -17.25
C GLU A 93 4.19 -2.53 -16.44
N GLY A 94 3.11 -1.96 -16.99
CA GLY A 94 1.86 -1.61 -16.32
C GLY A 94 0.79 -2.70 -16.18
N GLU A 95 0.88 -3.86 -16.83
CA GLU A 95 -0.18 -4.89 -16.77
C GLU A 95 0.21 -6.20 -16.09
N ASN A 96 1.46 -6.37 -15.67
CA ASN A 96 1.81 -7.39 -14.69
C ASN A 96 1.43 -6.90 -13.28
N SER A 97 0.14 -6.73 -13.05
CA SER A 97 -0.41 -6.60 -11.70
C SER A 97 -0.44 -7.98 -11.01
N GLU A 98 0.71 -8.67 -11.02
CA GLU A 98 0.94 -9.63 -9.95
C GLU A 98 0.81 -8.84 -8.66
N PHE A 99 -0.22 -9.18 -7.88
CA PHE A 99 -0.41 -8.73 -6.51
C PHE A 99 0.96 -8.75 -5.83
N ASN A 100 1.58 -7.57 -5.72
CA ASN A 100 2.94 -7.41 -5.23
C ASN A 100 2.89 -7.44 -3.69
N THR A 101 2.35 -8.55 -3.18
CA THR A 101 2.44 -9.05 -1.82
C THR A 101 3.84 -9.61 -1.55
N THR A 102 4.68 -9.68 -2.58
CA THR A 102 6.09 -10.01 -2.46
C THR A 102 6.74 -8.83 -1.75
N ILE A 103 6.99 -8.97 -0.45
CA ILE A 103 7.99 -8.17 0.28
C ILE A 103 9.14 -7.94 -0.70
N ASN A 104 9.41 -6.69 -1.08
CA ASN A 104 10.31 -6.38 -2.19
C ASN A 104 11.71 -6.97 -1.89
N ILE A 105 11.94 -8.19 -2.38
CA ILE A 105 13.13 -9.00 -2.06
C ILE A 105 14.38 -8.23 -2.48
N PHE A 106 14.28 -7.45 -3.55
CA PHE A 106 15.33 -6.57 -4.02
C PHE A 106 15.67 -5.47 -3.00
N ALA A 107 14.69 -4.86 -2.34
CA ALA A 107 14.94 -3.90 -1.26
C ALA A 107 15.67 -4.55 -0.07
N ILE A 108 15.30 -5.78 0.31
CA ILE A 108 16.00 -6.54 1.36
C ILE A 108 17.46 -6.83 0.93
N GLN A 109 17.68 -7.22 -0.32
CA GLN A 109 19.03 -7.47 -0.85
C GLN A 109 19.90 -6.21 -0.79
N ILE A 110 19.36 -5.04 -1.14
CA ILE A 110 20.07 -3.76 -1.01
C ILE A 110 20.43 -3.49 0.45
N VAL A 111 19.50 -3.67 1.39
CA VAL A 111 19.76 -3.49 2.83
C VAL A 111 20.87 -4.42 3.31
N CYS A 112 20.81 -5.70 2.96
CA CYS A 112 21.85 -6.68 3.29
C CYS A 112 23.22 -6.30 2.69
N PHE A 113 23.24 -5.80 1.46
CA PHE A 113 24.46 -5.29 0.82
C PHE A 113 25.05 -4.10 1.58
N ILE A 114 24.22 -3.14 1.98
CA ILE A 114 24.66 -1.97 2.77
C ILE A 114 25.26 -2.43 4.11
N ILE A 115 24.62 -3.37 4.81
CA ILE A 115 25.15 -3.94 6.06
C ILE A 115 26.52 -4.57 5.81
N LEU A 116 26.63 -5.42 4.79
CA LEU A 116 27.86 -6.14 4.49
C LEU A 116 28.99 -5.19 4.09
N PHE A 117 28.68 -4.14 3.33
CA PHE A 117 29.61 -3.07 2.98
C PHE A 117 30.12 -2.32 4.22
N ILE A 118 29.23 -1.95 5.15
CA ILE A 118 29.59 -1.29 6.41
C ILE A 118 30.48 -2.19 7.28
N VAL A 119 30.13 -3.48 7.40
CA VAL A 119 30.92 -4.49 8.12
C VAL A 119 32.30 -4.66 7.49
N LEU A 120 32.40 -4.66 6.16
CA LEU A 120 33.69 -4.73 5.46
C LEU A 120 34.58 -3.53 5.79
N LEU A 121 34.04 -2.30 5.70
CA LEU A 121 34.80 -1.10 6.04
C LEU A 121 35.34 -1.15 7.47
N TYR A 122 34.51 -1.63 8.41
CA TYR A 122 34.93 -1.84 9.78
C TYR A 122 36.09 -2.85 9.90
N TYR A 123 35.94 -4.00 9.25
CA TYR A 123 36.93 -5.06 9.26
C TYR A 123 38.27 -4.60 8.70
N LEU A 124 38.26 -3.87 7.58
CA LEU A 124 39.48 -3.31 6.99
C LEU A 124 40.17 -2.30 7.90
N LEU A 125 39.41 -1.51 8.67
CA LEU A 125 39.99 -0.63 9.69
C LEU A 125 40.64 -1.41 10.83
N GLN A 126 40.04 -2.51 11.27
CA GLN A 126 40.68 -3.36 12.28
C GLN A 126 42.01 -3.92 11.77
N GLN A 127 42.06 -4.30 10.49
CA GLN A 127 43.25 -4.86 9.85
C GLN A 127 44.25 -3.82 9.32
N ALA A 128 44.04 -2.52 9.55
CA ALA A 128 44.91 -1.47 8.99
C ALA A 128 46.41 -1.63 9.33
N LYS A 129 46.73 -2.13 10.54
CA LYS A 129 48.12 -2.44 10.94
C LYS A 129 48.67 -3.61 10.13
N THR A 130 47.91 -4.70 10.00
CA THR A 130 48.24 -5.88 9.20
C THR A 130 48.47 -5.52 7.74
N ILE A 131 47.55 -4.74 7.13
CA ILE A 131 47.67 -4.21 5.77
C ILE A 131 48.99 -3.45 5.60
N SER A 132 49.31 -2.57 6.56
CA SER A 132 50.53 -1.76 6.51
C SER A 132 51.80 -2.61 6.63
N ILE A 133 51.80 -3.65 7.48
CA ILE A 133 52.90 -4.62 7.61
C ILE A 133 53.06 -5.41 6.31
N MET A 134 51.97 -5.88 5.70
CA MET A 134 52.03 -6.61 4.42
C MET A 134 52.58 -5.72 3.29
N LYS A 135 52.17 -4.44 3.23
CA LYS A 135 52.75 -3.48 2.26
C LYS A 135 54.24 -3.25 2.50
N LEU A 136 54.69 -3.18 3.76
CA LEU A 136 56.12 -3.07 4.09
C LEU A 136 56.93 -4.26 3.55
N HIS A 137 56.35 -5.46 3.58
CA HIS A 137 56.94 -6.68 3.04
C HIS A 137 56.76 -6.84 1.52
N GLY A 138 56.31 -5.79 0.81
CA GLY A 138 56.19 -5.79 -0.66
C GLY A 138 54.96 -6.50 -1.22
N TYR A 139 53.93 -6.78 -0.41
CA TYR A 139 52.69 -7.38 -0.92
C TYR A 139 51.92 -6.39 -1.79
N SER A 140 51.43 -6.84 -2.94
CA SER A 140 50.51 -6.08 -3.78
C SER A 140 49.13 -5.98 -3.12
N SER A 141 48.37 -4.92 -3.45
CA SER A 141 47.03 -4.71 -2.90
C SER A 141 46.04 -5.83 -3.24
N TYR A 142 46.21 -6.49 -4.40
CA TYR A 142 45.45 -7.69 -4.76
C TYR A 142 45.73 -8.85 -3.80
N ARG A 143 47.01 -9.09 -3.48
CA ARG A 143 47.40 -10.16 -2.55
C ARG A 143 46.92 -9.87 -1.13
N ILE A 144 46.93 -8.61 -0.71
CA ILE A 144 46.36 -8.18 0.57
C ILE A 144 44.84 -8.42 0.60
N CYS A 145 44.13 -8.03 -0.46
CA CYS A 145 42.69 -8.26 -0.58
C CYS A 145 42.33 -9.75 -0.52
N TYR A 146 43.12 -10.60 -1.21
CA TYR A 146 42.92 -12.04 -1.20
C TYR A 146 43.06 -12.65 0.20
N GLU A 147 44.15 -12.32 0.91
CA GLU A 147 44.47 -12.89 2.22
C GLU A 147 43.56 -12.39 3.35
N LEU A 148 43.07 -11.15 3.27
CA LEU A 148 42.26 -10.54 4.32
C LEU A 148 40.77 -10.69 4.10
N PHE A 149 40.28 -10.58 2.86
CA PHE A 149 38.86 -10.54 2.55
C PHE A 149 38.42 -11.72 1.69
N ALA A 150 38.95 -11.86 0.46
CA ALA A 150 38.35 -12.77 -0.52
C ALA A 150 38.36 -14.22 -0.04
N ARG A 151 39.46 -14.71 0.55
CA ARG A 151 39.53 -16.08 1.08
C ARG A 151 38.48 -16.34 2.15
N GLN A 152 38.32 -15.43 3.10
CA GLN A 152 37.35 -15.55 4.19
C GLN A 152 35.91 -15.44 3.67
N PHE A 153 35.67 -14.49 2.77
CA PHE A 153 34.37 -14.29 2.14
C PHE A 153 33.94 -15.52 1.34
N THR A 154 34.84 -16.13 0.56
CA THR A 154 34.59 -17.39 -0.14
C THR A 154 34.28 -18.53 0.83
N LEU A 155 34.99 -18.62 1.97
CA LEU A 155 34.71 -19.67 2.97
C LEU A 155 33.32 -19.50 3.59
N VAL A 156 32.94 -18.26 3.96
CA VAL A 156 31.59 -17.95 4.47
C VAL A 156 30.53 -18.29 3.43
N PHE A 157 30.78 -17.95 2.15
CA PHE A 157 29.89 -18.31 1.06
C PHE A 157 29.74 -19.84 0.93
N LEU A 158 30.82 -20.61 0.98
CA LEU A 158 30.76 -22.07 0.91
C LEU A 158 29.92 -22.66 2.05
N VAL A 159 30.09 -22.16 3.29
CA VAL A 159 29.27 -22.58 4.43
C VAL A 159 27.80 -22.23 4.21
N ALA A 160 27.51 -21.01 3.74
CA ALA A 160 26.15 -20.58 3.43
C ALA A 160 25.53 -21.43 2.30
N PHE A 161 26.31 -21.76 1.28
CA PHE A 161 25.90 -22.57 0.14
C PHE A 161 25.53 -23.99 0.54
N VAL A 162 26.34 -24.62 1.40
CA VAL A 162 26.03 -25.93 2.00
C VAL A 162 24.78 -25.84 2.87
N THR A 163 24.65 -24.79 3.68
CA THR A 163 23.48 -24.57 4.54
C THR A 163 22.20 -24.43 3.71
N ILE A 164 22.24 -23.66 2.62
CA ILE A 164 21.12 -23.54 1.67
C ILE A 164 20.77 -24.90 1.08
N GLY A 165 21.75 -25.70 0.69
CA GLY A 165 21.52 -27.06 0.20
C GLY A 165 20.80 -27.96 1.22
N ILE A 166 21.17 -27.88 2.50
CA ILE A 166 20.49 -28.61 3.59
C ILE A 166 19.06 -28.08 3.78
N LEU A 167 18.88 -26.75 3.81
CA LEU A 167 17.57 -26.13 3.96
C LEU A 167 16.61 -26.50 2.82
N MET A 168 17.13 -26.63 1.59
CA MET A 168 16.35 -27.10 0.43
C MET A 168 15.82 -28.51 0.59
N SER A 169 16.49 -29.39 1.35
CA SER A 169 16.00 -30.75 1.62
C SER A 169 14.77 -30.76 2.53
N PHE A 170 14.52 -29.68 3.27
CA PHE A 170 13.34 -29.53 4.12
C PHE A 170 12.15 -28.89 3.40
N VAL A 171 12.32 -28.44 2.16
CA VAL A 171 11.22 -27.89 1.36
C VAL A 171 10.42 -29.04 0.74
N PRO A 172 9.13 -29.22 1.10
CA PRO A 172 8.28 -30.24 0.52
C PRO A 172 8.19 -30.09 -1.01
N ASP A 173 8.20 -31.22 -1.73
CA ASP A 173 8.03 -31.29 -3.18
C ASP A 173 8.94 -30.34 -3.99
N ASN A 174 10.18 -30.18 -3.51
CA ASN A 174 11.20 -29.37 -4.17
C ASN A 174 11.61 -29.94 -5.54
N THR A 175 11.67 -29.08 -6.56
CA THR A 175 12.07 -29.48 -7.93
C THR A 175 13.57 -29.24 -8.17
N GLY A 176 14.21 -30.11 -8.96
CA GLY A 176 15.61 -29.93 -9.34
C GLY A 176 15.89 -28.64 -10.13
N LEU A 177 14.88 -28.16 -10.88
CA LEU A 177 14.94 -26.87 -11.57
C LEU A 177 14.96 -25.69 -10.60
N PHE A 178 14.10 -25.70 -9.57
CA PHE A 178 14.11 -24.67 -8.55
C PHE A 178 15.44 -24.66 -7.77
N ALA A 179 15.89 -25.83 -7.30
CA ALA A 179 17.14 -25.97 -6.58
C ALA A 179 18.32 -25.44 -7.40
N SER A 180 18.44 -25.86 -8.67
CA SER A 180 19.50 -25.38 -9.56
C SER A 180 19.40 -23.88 -9.83
N GLY A 181 18.20 -23.33 -10.00
CA GLY A 181 17.97 -21.89 -10.15
C GLY A 181 18.43 -21.08 -8.94
N VAL A 182 18.11 -21.52 -7.72
CA VAL A 182 18.57 -20.86 -6.49
C VAL A 182 20.08 -20.96 -6.33
N PHE A 183 20.69 -22.11 -6.65
CA PHE A 183 22.15 -22.25 -6.63
C PHE A 183 22.83 -21.29 -7.61
N TRP A 184 22.34 -21.19 -8.85
CA TRP A 184 22.92 -20.32 -9.87
C TRP A 184 22.75 -18.85 -9.54
N ARG A 185 21.55 -18.45 -9.05
CA ARG A 185 21.31 -17.08 -8.57
C ARG A 185 22.23 -16.74 -7.40
N SER A 186 22.36 -17.63 -6.42
CA SER A 186 23.22 -17.45 -5.23
C SER A 186 24.70 -17.33 -5.61
N PHE A 187 25.15 -18.17 -6.55
CA PHE A 187 26.51 -18.13 -7.08
C PHE A 187 26.78 -16.84 -7.86
N GLY A 188 25.83 -16.41 -8.69
CA GLY A 188 25.90 -15.13 -9.40
C GLY A 188 25.96 -13.93 -8.45
N THR A 189 25.14 -13.92 -7.39
CA THR A 189 25.19 -12.87 -6.37
C THR A 189 26.53 -12.87 -5.64
N TYR A 190 27.05 -14.04 -5.28
CA TYR A 190 28.38 -14.16 -4.69
C TYR A 190 29.47 -13.58 -5.58
N LEU A 191 29.47 -13.91 -6.89
CA LEU A 191 30.47 -13.40 -7.82
C LEU A 191 30.41 -11.87 -7.92
N ALA A 192 29.20 -11.32 -8.07
CA ALA A 192 28.99 -9.87 -8.11
C ALA A 192 29.49 -9.19 -6.82
N LEU A 193 29.12 -9.71 -5.65
CA LEU A 193 29.54 -9.19 -4.35
C LEU A 193 31.05 -9.29 -4.17
N LEU A 194 31.65 -10.43 -4.53
CA LEU A 194 33.10 -10.64 -4.44
C LEU A 194 33.84 -9.58 -5.25
N VAL A 195 33.40 -9.28 -6.47
CA VAL A 195 34.01 -8.24 -7.32
C VAL A 195 33.87 -6.86 -6.68
N ILE A 196 32.64 -6.44 -6.36
CA ILE A 196 32.35 -5.10 -5.83
C ILE A 196 33.13 -4.85 -4.52
N LEU A 197 33.10 -5.79 -3.59
CA LEU A 197 33.74 -5.66 -2.29
C LEU A 197 35.27 -5.78 -2.36
N SER A 198 35.78 -6.57 -3.30
CA SER A 198 37.23 -6.64 -3.55
C SER A 198 37.75 -5.31 -4.10
N VAL A 199 37.01 -4.63 -4.97
CA VAL A 199 37.35 -3.29 -5.44
C VAL A 199 37.47 -2.32 -4.26
N VAL A 200 36.49 -2.33 -3.35
CA VAL A 200 36.52 -1.51 -2.12
C VAL A 200 37.74 -1.82 -1.26
N CYS A 201 38.04 -3.11 -1.07
CA CYS A 201 39.20 -3.57 -0.29
C CYS A 201 40.53 -3.12 -0.93
N ILE A 202 40.67 -3.24 -2.25
CA ILE A 202 41.86 -2.82 -3.00
C ILE A 202 42.05 -1.30 -2.90
N ILE A 203 40.98 -0.52 -3.07
CA ILE A 203 41.02 0.95 -2.93
C ILE A 203 41.49 1.32 -1.51
N TYR A 204 40.93 0.67 -0.48
CA TYR A 204 41.32 0.92 0.91
C TYR A 204 42.79 0.53 1.17
N ALA A 205 43.22 -0.65 0.71
CA ALA A 205 44.60 -1.12 0.85
C ALA A 205 45.60 -0.18 0.15
N ASN A 206 45.24 0.33 -1.04
CA ASN A 206 46.05 1.31 -1.77
C ASN A 206 46.23 2.61 -0.98
N ARG A 207 45.15 3.13 -0.39
CA ARG A 207 45.15 4.38 0.38
C ARG A 207 45.77 4.27 1.77
N THR A 208 45.92 3.06 2.31
CA THR A 208 46.54 2.84 3.62
C THR A 208 48.05 3.12 3.54
N SER A 209 48.55 4.05 4.37
CA SER A 209 49.95 4.45 4.41
C SER A 209 50.79 3.56 5.34
N ILE A 210 52.05 3.29 4.96
CA ILE A 210 53.00 2.47 5.74
C ILE A 210 53.29 3.09 7.12
N THR A 211 53.15 4.40 7.25
CA THR A 211 53.26 5.14 8.52
C THR A 211 52.33 4.63 9.62
N TYR A 212 51.21 3.98 9.28
CA TYR A 212 50.32 3.36 10.27
C TYR A 212 50.92 2.11 10.94
N ALA A 213 51.79 1.35 10.27
CA ALA A 213 52.54 0.24 10.89
C ALA A 213 53.53 0.75 11.95
N ILE A 214 54.18 1.88 11.68
CA ILE A 214 55.25 2.43 12.52
C ILE A 214 54.70 3.13 13.77
N LYS A 215 53.52 3.78 13.68
CA LYS A 215 52.94 4.56 14.78
C LYS A 215 51.71 3.91 15.45
N GLY A 216 51.22 2.77 14.96
CA GLY A 216 50.04 2.09 15.49
C GLY A 216 48.73 2.89 15.41
N ARG A 217 48.72 4.04 14.74
CA ARG A 217 47.52 4.87 14.58
C ARG A 217 46.61 4.23 13.52
N LYS A 218 45.29 4.42 13.62
CA LYS A 218 44.32 3.97 12.61
C LYS A 218 43.67 5.18 11.96
N PRO A 219 43.42 5.19 10.63
CA PRO A 219 42.67 6.25 9.94
C PRO A 219 41.19 6.22 10.35
N THR A 220 40.88 6.71 11.56
CA THR A 220 39.53 6.61 12.14
C THR A 220 38.57 7.71 11.67
N THR A 221 39.08 8.89 11.30
CA THR A 221 38.24 10.08 11.01
C THR A 221 37.29 9.87 9.82
N ALA A 222 37.80 9.35 8.69
CA ALA A 222 36.98 9.16 7.48
C ALA A 222 35.82 8.19 7.73
N ILE A 223 36.06 7.12 8.49
CA ILE A 223 35.05 6.11 8.81
C ILE A 223 34.05 6.64 9.83
N VAL A 224 34.47 7.47 10.79
CA VAL A 224 33.53 8.15 11.71
C VAL A 224 32.59 9.08 10.93
N VAL A 225 33.11 9.85 9.97
CA VAL A 225 32.27 10.74 9.13
C VAL A 225 31.31 9.90 8.27
N PHE A 226 31.81 8.86 7.62
CA PHE A 226 31.01 7.96 6.79
C PHE A 226 29.88 7.29 7.60
N ASN A 227 30.21 6.71 8.75
CA ASN A 227 29.22 6.14 9.66
C ASN A 227 28.22 7.18 10.16
N GLY A 228 28.67 8.42 10.39
CA GLY A 228 27.79 9.54 10.75
C GLY A 228 26.73 9.81 9.67
N ILE A 229 27.14 9.87 8.40
CA ILE A 229 26.22 10.07 7.26
C ILE A 229 25.22 8.91 7.16
N PHE A 230 25.71 7.67 7.19
CA PHE A 230 24.85 6.48 7.14
C PHE A 230 23.92 6.37 8.35
N LYS A 231 24.38 6.77 9.54
CA LYS A 231 23.54 6.86 10.74
C LYS A 231 22.40 7.84 10.52
N ILE A 232 22.70 9.05 10.04
CA ILE A 232 21.67 10.07 9.80
C ILE A 232 20.64 9.55 8.79
N ALA A 233 21.09 8.98 7.67
CA ALA A 233 20.20 8.43 6.65
C ALA A 233 19.32 7.29 7.19
N ALA A 234 19.91 6.29 7.84
CA ALA A 234 19.18 5.17 8.44
C ALA A 234 18.20 5.63 9.52
N SER A 235 18.57 6.68 10.26
CA SER A 235 17.74 7.21 11.32
C SER A 235 16.53 7.99 10.81
N VAL A 236 16.71 8.86 9.80
CA VAL A 236 15.59 9.51 9.11
C VAL A 236 14.66 8.47 8.51
N ALA A 237 15.20 7.42 7.88
CA ALA A 237 14.41 6.31 7.35
C ALA A 237 13.64 5.57 8.47
N THR A 238 14.26 5.33 9.63
CA THR A 238 13.59 4.70 10.79
C THR A 238 12.39 5.52 11.23
N VAL A 239 12.56 6.84 11.38
CA VAL A 239 11.49 7.75 11.81
C VAL A 239 10.39 7.83 10.75
N ALA A 240 10.73 7.92 9.47
CA ALA A 240 9.76 7.94 8.37
C ALA A 240 8.92 6.65 8.31
N ILE A 241 9.57 5.49 8.33
CA ILE A 241 8.91 4.18 8.30
C ILE A 241 8.03 4.00 9.55
N ALA A 242 8.53 4.35 10.74
CA ALA A 242 7.76 4.26 11.97
C ALA A 242 6.54 5.21 11.98
N THR A 243 6.67 6.40 11.41
CA THR A 243 5.55 7.34 11.25
C THR A 243 4.49 6.77 10.32
N GLY A 244 4.91 6.26 9.16
CA GLY A 244 4.01 5.56 8.23
C GLY A 244 3.33 4.35 8.86
N LEU A 245 4.08 3.54 9.62
CA LEU A 245 3.54 2.38 10.33
C LEU A 245 2.47 2.79 11.35
N LEU A 246 2.72 3.81 12.18
CA LEU A 246 1.75 4.31 13.14
C LEU A 246 0.48 4.85 12.46
N ALA A 247 0.63 5.62 11.37
CA ALA A 247 -0.50 6.14 10.61
C ALA A 247 -1.38 5.01 10.05
N ASN A 248 -0.76 4.00 9.42
CA ASN A 248 -1.48 2.87 8.84
C ASN A 248 -2.10 1.95 9.91
N MET A 249 -1.42 1.72 11.04
CA MET A 249 -1.98 0.97 12.17
C MET A 249 -3.19 1.67 12.79
N ASN A 250 -3.15 3.00 12.91
CA ASN A 250 -4.28 3.77 13.40
C ASN A 250 -5.45 3.70 12.40
N LEU A 251 -5.20 3.92 11.11
CA LEU A 251 -6.20 3.79 10.06
C LEU A 251 -6.86 2.41 10.07
N GLY A 252 -6.07 1.34 10.16
CA GLY A 252 -6.58 -0.03 10.20
C GLY A 252 -7.39 -0.33 11.46
N ARG A 253 -7.02 0.26 12.61
CA ARG A 253 -7.81 0.17 13.84
C ARG A 253 -9.15 0.89 13.68
N TYR A 254 -9.14 2.09 13.13
CA TYR A 254 -10.35 2.89 12.92
C TYR A 254 -11.30 2.21 11.93
N LYS A 255 -10.82 1.80 10.76
CA LYS A 255 -11.62 1.02 9.78
C LYS A 255 -12.19 -0.26 10.41
N LYS A 256 -11.40 -0.99 11.20
CA LYS A 256 -11.88 -2.20 11.88
C LYS A 256 -12.94 -1.91 12.94
N GLN A 257 -12.80 -0.83 13.69
CA GLN A 257 -13.78 -0.42 14.71
C GLN A 257 -15.09 0.03 14.04
N SER A 258 -15.00 0.76 12.93
CA SER A 258 -16.17 1.28 12.23
C SER A 258 -17.00 0.20 11.56
N LEU A 259 -16.44 -0.98 11.21
CA LEU A 259 -17.19 -2.14 10.70
C LEU A 259 -18.44 -2.50 11.51
N SER A 260 -18.46 -2.23 12.82
CA SER A 260 -19.65 -2.47 13.64
C SER A 260 -20.88 -1.66 13.17
N ASN A 261 -20.68 -0.45 12.64
CA ASN A 261 -21.74 0.38 12.08
C ASN A 261 -22.18 -0.08 10.68
N TRP A 262 -21.39 -0.94 10.03
CA TRP A 262 -21.67 -1.50 8.71
C TRP A 262 -22.46 -2.82 8.78
N ALA A 263 -23.06 -3.13 9.94
CA ALA A 263 -23.94 -4.29 10.09
C ALA A 263 -25.10 -4.28 9.08
N PHE A 264 -25.64 -3.10 8.72
CA PHE A 264 -26.70 -2.98 7.71
C PHE A 264 -26.27 -3.52 6.34
N SER A 265 -24.97 -3.52 6.04
CA SER A 265 -24.46 -3.87 4.72
C SER A 265 -24.55 -5.37 4.40
N SER A 266 -25.01 -6.21 5.33
CA SER A 266 -25.29 -7.63 5.03
C SER A 266 -26.45 -7.81 4.07
N ASP A 267 -27.38 -6.86 4.08
CA ASP A 267 -28.62 -6.88 3.30
C ASP A 267 -28.56 -6.01 2.05
N TYR A 268 -27.38 -5.46 1.74
CA TYR A 268 -27.15 -4.61 0.57
C TYR A 268 -25.95 -5.10 -0.24
N GLY A 269 -26.03 -4.90 -1.55
CA GLY A 269 -24.95 -5.09 -2.50
C GLY A 269 -24.57 -3.76 -3.15
N VAL A 270 -23.35 -3.67 -3.65
CA VAL A 270 -22.85 -2.55 -4.45
C VAL A 270 -22.24 -3.09 -5.72
N PHE A 271 -22.35 -2.34 -6.82
CA PHE A 271 -21.67 -2.73 -8.06
C PHE A 271 -20.19 -2.46 -7.92
N TYR A 272 -19.36 -3.51 -7.98
CA TYR A 272 -17.92 -3.36 -7.93
C TYR A 272 -17.23 -4.62 -8.46
N PRO A 273 -16.15 -4.47 -9.25
CA PRO A 273 -15.64 -3.21 -9.78
C PRO A 273 -16.52 -2.69 -10.92
N ILE A 274 -16.51 -1.36 -11.12
CA ILE A 274 -17.14 -0.72 -12.27
C ILE A 274 -16.09 -0.62 -13.38
N TYR A 275 -16.44 -1.12 -14.56
CA TYR A 275 -15.59 -1.10 -15.73
C TYR A 275 -16.04 -0.02 -16.71
N VAL A 276 -15.11 0.41 -17.55
CA VAL A 276 -15.39 1.30 -18.69
C VAL A 276 -16.07 0.56 -19.85
N GLY A 277 -16.07 -0.79 -19.82
CA GLY A 277 -16.73 -1.61 -20.84
C GLY A 277 -16.32 -1.23 -22.27
N LYS A 278 -17.30 -1.22 -23.16
CA LYS A 278 -17.20 -0.82 -24.57
C LYS A 278 -17.08 0.70 -24.76
N ASP A 279 -17.23 1.50 -23.72
CA ASP A 279 -17.32 2.97 -23.80
C ASP A 279 -15.96 3.69 -23.81
N LYS A 280 -14.86 2.93 -23.81
CA LYS A 280 -13.49 3.46 -23.71
C LYS A 280 -13.16 4.54 -24.75
N GLU A 281 -13.61 4.36 -25.99
CA GLU A 281 -13.38 5.33 -27.06
C GLU A 281 -14.23 6.60 -26.92
N ALA A 282 -15.45 6.48 -26.39
CA ALA A 282 -16.32 7.62 -26.10
C ALA A 282 -15.73 8.48 -24.96
N PHE A 283 -15.29 7.85 -23.86
CA PHE A 283 -14.59 8.54 -22.78
C PHE A 283 -13.30 9.24 -23.26
N ARG A 284 -12.54 8.62 -24.18
CA ARG A 284 -11.34 9.26 -24.78
C ARG A 284 -11.66 10.50 -25.60
N LYS A 285 -12.86 10.58 -26.18
CA LYS A 285 -13.35 11.76 -26.92
C LYS A 285 -13.94 12.81 -25.98
N GLY A 286 -14.00 12.54 -24.67
CA GLY A 286 -14.62 13.41 -23.68
C GLY A 286 -16.14 13.33 -23.68
N GLU A 287 -16.70 12.21 -24.12
CA GLU A 287 -18.13 11.89 -24.01
C GLU A 287 -18.39 11.11 -22.71
N ASP A 288 -19.59 11.26 -22.13
CA ASP A 288 -20.02 10.54 -20.92
C ASP A 288 -21.21 9.61 -21.24
N PRO A 289 -20.99 8.50 -21.98
CA PRO A 289 -22.05 7.64 -22.49
C PRO A 289 -22.86 6.95 -21.38
N ASP A 290 -22.27 6.75 -20.20
CA ASP A 290 -22.86 5.99 -19.11
C ASP A 290 -23.82 6.84 -18.25
N ASP A 291 -23.72 8.17 -18.27
CA ASP A 291 -24.44 9.04 -17.33
C ASP A 291 -25.97 8.95 -17.50
N ILE A 292 -26.46 8.92 -18.74
CA ILE A 292 -27.89 8.76 -19.02
C ILE A 292 -28.39 7.35 -18.67
N PRO A 293 -27.76 6.27 -19.16
CA PRO A 293 -28.08 4.91 -18.73
C PRO A 293 -28.08 4.73 -17.21
N MET A 294 -27.07 5.25 -16.51
CA MET A 294 -26.97 5.17 -15.04
C MET A 294 -28.07 5.97 -14.35
N TYR A 295 -28.37 7.17 -14.87
CA TYR A 295 -29.51 7.96 -14.42
C TYR A 295 -30.84 7.20 -14.60
N GLU A 296 -31.05 6.49 -15.70
CA GLU A 296 -32.24 5.65 -15.90
C GLU A 296 -32.26 4.43 -14.97
N LEU A 297 -31.12 3.73 -14.83
CA LEU A 297 -30.96 2.55 -13.99
C LEU A 297 -31.31 2.84 -12.53
N TYR A 298 -30.88 3.98 -12.00
CA TYR A 298 -31.21 4.41 -10.65
C TYR A 298 -32.71 4.28 -10.37
N SER A 299 -33.56 4.71 -11.30
CA SER A 299 -35.00 4.78 -11.08
C SER A 299 -35.61 3.39 -10.87
N PHE A 300 -35.06 2.38 -11.56
CA PHE A 300 -35.42 0.98 -11.34
C PHE A 300 -34.90 0.49 -9.98
N LEU A 301 -33.63 0.75 -9.66
CA LEU A 301 -33.02 0.31 -8.41
C LEU A 301 -33.71 0.92 -7.18
N ASN A 302 -34.09 2.20 -7.25
CA ASN A 302 -34.72 2.93 -6.16
C ASN A 302 -36.15 2.45 -5.91
N LYS A 303 -36.94 2.24 -6.97
CA LYS A 303 -38.36 1.84 -6.87
C LYS A 303 -38.56 0.35 -6.65
N GLU A 304 -37.87 -0.50 -7.42
CA GLU A 304 -38.11 -1.94 -7.45
C GLU A 304 -37.19 -2.70 -6.48
N MET A 305 -36.03 -2.12 -6.16
CA MET A 305 -34.99 -2.76 -5.33
C MET A 305 -34.70 -2.01 -4.03
N GLU A 306 -35.53 -1.04 -3.66
CA GLU A 306 -35.41 -0.24 -2.42
C GLU A 306 -33.96 0.23 -2.15
N SER A 307 -33.27 0.69 -3.21
CA SER A 307 -31.87 1.06 -3.09
C SER A 307 -31.69 2.29 -2.20
N ILE A 308 -30.57 2.35 -1.49
CA ILE A 308 -30.15 3.50 -0.70
C ILE A 308 -29.07 4.25 -1.47
N TYR A 309 -29.25 5.55 -1.65
CA TYR A 309 -28.23 6.44 -2.22
C TYR A 309 -27.67 7.35 -1.13
N MET A 310 -26.35 7.43 -1.05
CA MET A 310 -25.61 8.31 -0.16
C MET A 310 -24.25 8.67 -0.77
N ASP A 311 -24.13 9.88 -1.29
CA ASP A 311 -22.85 10.47 -1.68
C ASP A 311 -22.32 11.40 -0.59
N SER A 312 -21.27 10.96 0.06
CA SER A 312 -20.52 11.70 1.08
C SER A 312 -19.07 11.94 0.68
N SER A 313 -18.73 11.73 -0.60
CA SER A 313 -17.36 11.80 -1.11
C SER A 313 -16.68 13.14 -0.82
N ILE A 314 -17.45 14.23 -0.76
CA ILE A 314 -16.95 15.57 -0.41
C ILE A 314 -16.25 15.65 0.97
N TYR A 315 -16.52 14.68 1.86
CA TYR A 315 -15.91 14.55 3.18
C TYR A 315 -14.77 13.51 3.23
N THR A 316 -14.36 12.91 2.11
CA THR A 316 -13.13 12.11 2.08
C THR A 316 -11.90 13.00 2.25
N PRO A 317 -10.80 12.49 2.83
CA PRO A 317 -9.56 13.26 3.01
C PRO A 317 -9.09 13.94 1.71
N ASP A 318 -9.08 13.20 0.59
CA ASP A 318 -8.64 13.70 -0.70
C ASP A 318 -9.52 14.87 -1.20
N ASN A 319 -10.84 14.76 -1.04
CA ASN A 319 -11.76 15.85 -1.42
C ASN A 319 -11.66 17.05 -0.47
N LEU A 320 -11.45 16.82 0.83
CA LEU A 320 -11.23 17.90 1.79
C LEU A 320 -9.95 18.67 1.49
N ASP A 321 -8.88 17.97 1.12
CA ASP A 321 -7.60 18.58 0.75
C ASP A 321 -7.68 19.29 -0.61
N ALA A 322 -8.28 18.66 -1.63
CA ALA A 322 -8.48 19.26 -2.95
C ALA A 322 -9.32 20.55 -2.89
N ASN A 323 -10.28 20.61 -1.95
CA ASN A 323 -11.19 21.75 -1.79
C ASN A 323 -10.84 22.67 -0.60
N LYS A 324 -9.66 22.53 0.01
CA LYS A 324 -9.27 23.29 1.20
C LYS A 324 -9.31 24.82 1.00
N ASN A 325 -9.06 25.28 -0.23
CA ASN A 325 -9.04 26.69 -0.59
C ASN A 325 -10.22 27.12 -1.48
N ASN A 326 -11.20 26.23 -1.70
CA ASN A 326 -12.38 26.53 -2.50
C ASN A 326 -13.52 26.98 -1.59
N ASP A 327 -14.25 28.01 -2.01
CA ASP A 327 -15.41 28.55 -1.27
C ASP A 327 -16.68 27.73 -1.58
N ILE A 328 -16.60 26.42 -1.37
CA ILE A 328 -17.70 25.49 -1.62
C ILE A 328 -18.41 25.09 -0.32
N ILE A 329 -19.74 25.11 -0.34
CA ILE A 329 -20.55 24.58 0.76
C ILE A 329 -20.63 23.06 0.63
N LYS A 330 -19.93 22.35 1.53
CA LYS A 330 -19.88 20.88 1.54
C LYS A 330 -21.26 20.30 1.82
N THR A 331 -21.77 19.56 0.84
CA THR A 331 -23.13 19.02 0.86
C THR A 331 -23.08 17.53 0.53
N ILE A 332 -23.75 16.71 1.33
CA ILE A 332 -23.96 15.29 1.01
C ILE A 332 -25.28 15.13 0.25
N LYS A 333 -25.40 14.05 -0.54
CA LYS A 333 -26.63 13.74 -1.27
C LYS A 333 -27.20 12.41 -0.82
N ILE A 334 -28.49 12.36 -0.54
CA ILE A 334 -29.20 11.14 -0.13
C ILE A 334 -30.51 10.98 -0.88
N ASN A 335 -31.06 9.76 -0.90
CA ASN A 335 -32.44 9.53 -1.33
C ASN A 335 -33.42 9.31 -0.17
N PRO A 336 -34.74 9.35 -0.39
CA PRO A 336 -35.73 9.03 0.63
C PRO A 336 -35.54 7.68 1.35
N ASN A 337 -35.09 6.64 0.65
CA ASN A 337 -34.81 5.34 1.27
C ASN A 337 -33.70 5.42 2.34
N TYR A 338 -32.70 6.30 2.16
CA TYR A 338 -31.74 6.61 3.22
C TYR A 338 -32.44 7.13 4.48
N LEU A 339 -33.35 8.10 4.36
CA LEU A 339 -34.08 8.68 5.50
C LEU A 339 -34.97 7.64 6.21
N LEU A 340 -35.41 6.61 5.49
CA LEU A 340 -36.15 5.47 6.04
C LEU A 340 -35.27 4.54 6.88
N GLN A 341 -34.01 4.34 6.48
CA GLN A 341 -33.07 3.48 7.19
C GLN A 341 -32.29 4.21 8.29
N PHE A 342 -31.92 5.47 8.06
CA PHE A 342 -31.11 6.33 8.92
C PHE A 342 -31.88 7.62 9.22
N PRO A 343 -32.66 7.66 10.33
CA PRO A 343 -33.54 8.79 10.63
C PRO A 343 -32.78 10.11 10.85
N VAL A 344 -33.25 11.17 10.20
CA VAL A 344 -32.83 12.56 10.45
C VAL A 344 -34.00 13.32 11.06
N TYR A 345 -33.72 14.16 12.04
CA TYR A 345 -34.73 14.89 12.80
C TYR A 345 -34.71 16.39 12.50
N ASP A 346 -35.89 16.99 12.44
CA ASP A 346 -36.05 18.44 12.34
C ASP A 346 -35.76 19.14 13.69
N GLU A 347 -35.81 20.47 13.71
CA GLU A 347 -35.65 21.29 14.93
C GLU A 347 -36.65 20.95 16.05
N ASN A 348 -37.82 20.38 15.71
CA ASN A 348 -38.84 19.95 16.65
C ASN A 348 -38.66 18.48 17.09
N SER A 349 -37.54 17.85 16.73
CA SER A 349 -37.25 16.44 16.94
C SER A 349 -38.26 15.48 16.28
N GLN A 350 -38.97 15.93 15.24
CA GLN A 350 -39.77 15.08 14.38
C GLN A 350 -38.91 14.47 13.30
N ARG A 351 -39.18 13.20 12.97
CA ARG A 351 -38.49 12.51 11.89
C ARG A 351 -38.84 13.15 10.55
N ILE A 352 -37.82 13.52 9.77
CA ILE A 352 -37.99 14.03 8.41
C ILE A 352 -38.23 12.86 7.47
N LEU A 353 -39.34 12.92 6.73
CA LEU A 353 -39.69 11.97 5.68
C LEU A 353 -40.05 12.78 4.44
N ILE A 354 -39.42 12.45 3.31
CA ILE A 354 -39.63 13.12 2.03
C ILE A 354 -40.26 12.12 1.06
N ASN A 355 -41.28 12.56 0.33
CA ASN A 355 -41.91 11.73 -0.69
C ASN A 355 -41.12 11.80 -2.00
N GLU A 356 -40.94 10.65 -2.67
CA GLU A 356 -40.33 10.53 -4.00
C GLU A 356 -41.00 11.38 -5.09
N GLN A 357 -42.27 11.78 -4.91
CA GLN A 357 -42.98 12.69 -5.83
C GLN A 357 -42.70 14.18 -5.60
N GLU A 358 -41.91 14.56 -4.60
CA GLU A 358 -41.56 15.96 -4.39
C GLU A 358 -40.68 16.46 -5.55
N GLU A 359 -41.14 17.49 -6.25
CA GLU A 359 -40.49 18.04 -7.45
C GLU A 359 -39.49 19.16 -7.09
N GLN A 360 -39.65 19.80 -5.94
CA GLN A 360 -38.75 20.84 -5.44
C GLN A 360 -37.46 20.23 -4.89
N THR A 361 -36.35 20.96 -5.00
CA THR A 361 -35.07 20.51 -4.41
C THR A 361 -35.05 20.83 -2.92
N ILE A 362 -34.91 19.79 -2.12
CA ILE A 362 -34.90 19.90 -0.67
C ILE A 362 -33.45 19.86 -0.16
N TYR A 363 -33.10 20.84 0.67
CA TYR A 363 -31.91 20.75 1.51
C TYR A 363 -32.31 20.67 2.98
N LEU A 364 -31.76 19.68 3.68
CA LEU A 364 -31.80 19.62 5.13
C LEU A 364 -30.61 20.43 5.65
N VAL A 365 -30.89 21.52 6.35
CA VAL A 365 -29.89 22.50 6.76
C VAL A 365 -29.84 22.54 8.30
N PRO A 366 -28.69 22.31 8.93
CA PRO A 366 -28.56 22.47 10.37
C PRO A 366 -29.01 23.86 10.85
N GLU A 367 -29.81 23.90 11.92
CA GLU A 367 -30.39 25.14 12.44
C GLU A 367 -29.35 26.22 12.80
N GLN A 368 -28.10 25.82 13.08
CA GLN A 368 -26.96 26.74 13.28
C GLN A 368 -26.64 27.62 12.06
N TYR A 369 -27.15 27.27 10.88
CA TYR A 369 -26.96 28.04 9.65
C TYR A 369 -28.15 28.94 9.29
N LYS A 370 -29.16 29.09 10.17
CA LYS A 370 -30.31 29.99 9.96
C LYS A 370 -29.88 31.44 9.72
N ASP A 371 -28.88 31.92 10.45
CA ASP A 371 -28.36 33.29 10.29
C ASP A 371 -27.70 33.54 8.92
N LYS A 372 -27.41 32.48 8.16
CA LYS A 372 -26.84 32.52 6.81
C LYS A 372 -27.84 32.08 5.73
N GLU A 373 -29.14 32.09 6.03
CA GLU A 373 -30.17 31.58 5.12
C GLU A 373 -30.10 32.25 3.74
N ASP A 374 -30.04 33.58 3.67
CA ASP A 374 -29.99 34.32 2.41
C ASP A 374 -28.78 33.92 1.55
N TYR A 375 -27.61 33.84 2.18
CA TYR A 375 -26.37 33.40 1.53
C TYR A 375 -26.48 31.96 1.01
N ASN A 376 -26.94 31.03 1.85
CA ASN A 376 -27.09 29.63 1.47
C ASN A 376 -28.13 29.48 0.35
N ARG A 377 -29.23 30.24 0.42
CA ARG A 377 -30.29 30.22 -0.59
C ARG A 377 -29.77 30.70 -1.93
N GLU A 378 -29.02 31.81 -1.96
CA GLU A 378 -28.38 32.31 -3.18
C GLU A 378 -27.40 31.27 -3.76
N TYR A 379 -26.48 30.76 -2.93
CA TYR A 379 -25.49 29.76 -3.33
C TYR A 379 -26.15 28.51 -3.94
N PHE A 380 -27.09 27.88 -3.22
CA PHE A 380 -27.72 26.65 -3.70
C PHE A 380 -28.63 26.90 -4.91
N THR A 381 -29.26 28.08 -5.02
CA THR A 381 -30.08 28.42 -6.20
C THR A 381 -29.21 28.48 -7.45
N GLU A 382 -28.03 29.08 -7.35
CA GLU A 382 -27.12 29.18 -8.48
C GLU A 382 -26.54 27.80 -8.86
N VAL A 383 -26.06 27.03 -7.88
CA VAL A 383 -25.62 25.64 -8.09
C VAL A 383 -26.72 24.83 -8.78
N ARG A 384 -27.97 25.00 -8.33
CA ARG A 384 -29.08 24.24 -8.87
C ARG A 384 -29.45 24.64 -10.30
N ARG A 385 -29.39 25.93 -10.62
CA ARG A 385 -29.53 26.41 -12.00
C ARG A 385 -28.45 25.84 -12.91
N GLN A 386 -27.20 25.80 -12.46
CA GLN A 386 -26.12 25.20 -13.24
C GLN A 386 -26.37 23.70 -13.49
N PHE A 387 -26.78 22.95 -12.48
CA PHE A 387 -27.11 21.53 -12.63
C PHE A 387 -28.31 21.30 -13.55
N HIS A 388 -29.32 22.16 -13.48
CA HIS A 388 -30.53 22.06 -14.30
C HIS A 388 -30.31 22.55 -15.75
N ASP A 389 -30.00 23.83 -15.93
CA ASP A 389 -29.99 24.46 -17.25
C ASP A 389 -28.78 23.99 -18.05
N VAL A 390 -27.57 24.01 -17.46
CA VAL A 390 -26.32 23.72 -18.18
C VAL A 390 -26.08 22.22 -18.33
N LEU A 391 -26.20 21.47 -17.24
CA LEU A 391 -25.88 20.03 -17.27
C LEU A 391 -27.09 19.21 -17.75
N HIS A 392 -28.21 19.23 -17.03
CA HIS A 392 -29.33 18.34 -17.35
C HIS A 392 -30.00 18.63 -18.70
N VAL A 393 -30.31 19.90 -18.98
CA VAL A 393 -31.01 20.31 -20.20
C VAL A 393 -30.03 20.49 -21.35
N ASP A 394 -28.99 21.33 -21.19
CA ASP A 394 -28.11 21.68 -22.31
C ASP A 394 -27.08 20.60 -22.64
N TYR A 395 -26.41 19.98 -21.67
CA TYR A 395 -25.40 18.95 -21.93
C TYR A 395 -26.05 17.59 -22.20
N TYR A 396 -26.84 17.09 -21.25
CA TYR A 396 -27.46 15.76 -21.28
C TYR A 396 -28.76 15.67 -22.09
N LYS A 397 -29.28 16.80 -22.61
CA LYS A 397 -30.47 16.88 -23.47
C LYS A 397 -31.73 16.25 -22.87
N GLN A 398 -31.87 16.30 -21.55
CA GLN A 398 -33.02 15.76 -20.83
C GLN A 398 -34.19 16.75 -20.75
N GLN A 399 -35.39 16.24 -20.48
CA GLN A 399 -36.57 17.08 -20.31
C GLN A 399 -36.42 17.98 -19.08
N PRO A 400 -36.71 19.30 -19.19
CA PRO A 400 -36.60 20.22 -18.08
C PRO A 400 -37.48 19.82 -16.89
N LYS A 401 -36.89 19.84 -15.69
CA LYS A 401 -37.57 19.67 -14.41
C LYS A 401 -37.63 21.01 -13.69
N GLU A 402 -38.47 21.91 -14.20
CA GLU A 402 -38.48 23.33 -13.80
C GLU A 402 -38.64 23.55 -12.29
N LYS A 403 -39.54 22.82 -11.62
CA LYS A 403 -39.74 22.94 -10.18
C LYS A 403 -38.53 22.51 -9.36
N SER A 404 -37.62 21.71 -9.92
CA SER A 404 -36.39 21.33 -9.25
C SER A 404 -35.38 22.49 -9.12
N LYS A 405 -35.66 23.66 -9.72
CA LYS A 405 -34.92 24.91 -9.44
C LYS A 405 -35.43 25.62 -8.18
N GLU A 406 -36.61 25.25 -7.68
CA GLU A 406 -37.17 25.80 -6.46
C GLU A 406 -36.59 25.09 -5.24
N ILE A 407 -36.03 25.86 -4.31
CA ILE A 407 -35.29 25.34 -3.16
C ILE A 407 -36.10 25.46 -1.88
N VAL A 408 -36.26 24.32 -1.20
CA VAL A 408 -36.89 24.20 0.10
C VAL A 408 -35.84 23.86 1.15
N PHE A 409 -35.76 24.65 2.21
CA PHE A 409 -34.94 24.35 3.37
C PHE A 409 -35.80 23.76 4.48
N ILE A 410 -35.35 22.62 5.01
CA ILE A 410 -35.90 22.01 6.23
C ILE A 410 -34.80 22.05 7.27
N TYR A 411 -35.05 22.67 8.41
CA TYR A 411 -34.03 22.82 9.44
C TYR A 411 -33.88 21.56 10.28
N THR A 412 -32.65 21.08 10.40
CA THR A 412 -32.30 19.93 11.25
C THR A 412 -31.82 20.39 12.61
N ARG A 413 -32.15 19.62 13.65
CA ARG A 413 -31.65 19.83 15.01
C ARG A 413 -30.12 19.76 15.05
N GLN A 414 -29.49 20.62 15.86
CA GLN A 414 -28.03 20.59 16.10
C GLN A 414 -27.53 19.27 16.71
N GLY A 415 -26.25 18.98 16.46
CA GLY A 415 -25.51 17.85 17.02
C GLY A 415 -25.90 16.48 16.47
N GLN A 416 -26.50 16.42 15.27
CA GLN A 416 -26.88 15.16 14.64
C GLN A 416 -25.69 14.52 13.92
N ASN A 417 -25.50 13.22 14.18
CA ASN A 417 -24.53 12.38 13.48
C ASN A 417 -25.22 11.67 12.32
N ILE A 418 -24.72 11.90 11.11
CA ILE A 418 -25.22 11.31 9.87
C ILE A 418 -24.21 10.27 9.39
N PHE A 419 -24.67 9.03 9.19
CA PHE A 419 -23.79 7.93 8.79
C PHE A 419 -23.41 8.07 7.31
N SER A 420 -22.12 8.14 7.02
CA SER A 420 -21.63 8.53 5.70
C SER A 420 -21.83 7.46 4.62
N MET A 421 -22.04 6.19 5.01
CA MET A 421 -21.96 5.01 4.14
C MET A 421 -20.69 4.98 3.26
N ASN A 422 -19.61 5.55 3.78
CA ASN A 422 -18.32 5.66 3.10
C ASN A 422 -17.20 5.44 4.12
N MET A 423 -16.35 4.44 3.89
CA MET A 423 -15.35 3.99 4.87
C MET A 423 -14.19 4.96 5.04
N ASP A 424 -13.98 5.86 4.08
CA ASP A 424 -12.90 6.85 4.10
C ASP A 424 -13.34 8.19 4.69
N VAL A 425 -14.65 8.41 4.82
CA VAL A 425 -15.18 9.59 5.53
C VAL A 425 -15.05 9.38 7.02
N PHE A 426 -14.27 10.24 7.69
CA PHE A 426 -14.05 10.28 9.14
C PHE A 426 -14.00 8.89 9.82
N PRO A 427 -13.03 8.01 9.44
CA PRO A 427 -12.95 6.65 9.98
C PRO A 427 -12.73 6.62 11.49
N ASP A 428 -12.05 7.62 12.04
CA ASP A 428 -11.83 7.83 13.47
C ASP A 428 -13.10 8.28 14.23
N ASN A 429 -14.05 8.88 13.52
CA ASN A 429 -15.37 9.22 14.02
C ASN A 429 -16.45 8.24 13.52
N ASN A 430 -16.12 6.95 13.44
CA ASN A 430 -17.10 5.90 13.18
C ASN A 430 -17.88 6.06 11.85
N ASN A 431 -17.28 6.74 10.87
CA ASN A 431 -17.91 7.10 9.60
C ASN A 431 -19.16 7.99 9.76
N MET A 432 -19.13 8.89 10.76
CA MET A 432 -20.22 9.85 11.03
C MET A 432 -19.81 11.27 10.68
N ILE A 433 -20.72 12.00 10.03
CA ILE A 433 -20.60 13.43 9.74
C ILE A 433 -21.51 14.19 10.70
N VAL A 434 -20.95 15.16 11.43
CA VAL A 434 -21.71 16.00 12.37
C VAL A 434 -22.33 17.17 11.62
N ASP A 435 -23.64 17.35 11.74
CA ASP A 435 -24.40 18.47 11.18
C ASP A 435 -24.04 18.82 9.72
N PRO A 436 -24.10 17.86 8.76
CA PRO A 436 -23.93 18.17 7.35
C PRO A 436 -25.15 18.90 6.80
N ILE A 437 -24.94 19.69 5.74
CA ILE A 437 -26.04 20.07 4.83
C ILE A 437 -26.29 18.89 3.88
N ILE A 438 -27.55 18.53 3.70
CA ILE A 438 -27.98 17.32 3.00
C ILE A 438 -28.93 17.69 1.86
N GLN A 439 -28.60 17.36 0.62
CA GLN A 439 -29.55 17.40 -0.49
C GLN A 439 -30.35 16.10 -0.51
N VAL A 440 -31.68 16.19 -0.48
CA VAL A 440 -32.56 15.01 -0.64
C VAL A 440 -33.01 14.90 -2.09
N MET A 441 -32.48 13.87 -2.75
CA MET A 441 -32.75 13.50 -4.14
C MET A 441 -33.95 12.57 -4.21
N THR A 442 -35.05 13.07 -4.75
CA THR A 442 -36.24 12.28 -5.08
C THR A 442 -36.23 11.89 -6.56
N GLU A 443 -37.04 10.92 -6.95
CA GLU A 443 -37.27 10.61 -8.37
C GLU A 443 -37.75 11.82 -9.17
N ALA A 444 -38.63 12.62 -8.57
CA ALA A 444 -39.22 13.78 -9.23
C ALA A 444 -38.25 14.96 -9.33
N ASN A 445 -37.36 15.19 -8.35
CA ASN A 445 -36.45 16.34 -8.33
C ASN A 445 -35.03 16.05 -8.83
N SER A 446 -34.55 14.81 -8.84
CA SER A 446 -33.14 14.53 -9.18
C SER A 446 -32.87 14.71 -10.67
N LEU A 447 -31.68 15.20 -10.98
CA LEU A 447 -31.14 15.38 -12.32
C LEU A 447 -30.02 14.38 -12.56
N VAL A 448 -29.61 14.26 -13.82
CA VAL A 448 -28.46 13.45 -14.25
C VAL A 448 -27.21 13.72 -13.39
N PRO A 449 -26.69 14.96 -13.25
CA PRO A 449 -25.49 15.24 -12.46
C PRO A 449 -25.67 15.04 -10.95
N ASP A 450 -26.89 14.81 -10.45
CA ASP A 450 -27.08 14.49 -9.05
C ASP A 450 -26.67 13.05 -8.73
N ARG A 451 -26.85 12.12 -9.69
CA ARG A 451 -26.68 10.67 -9.53
C ARG A 451 -25.26 10.25 -9.96
N PHE A 452 -24.28 10.50 -9.12
CA PHE A 452 -22.90 10.07 -9.34
C PHE A 452 -22.72 8.57 -9.06
N TYR A 453 -21.94 7.89 -9.89
CA TYR A 453 -21.48 6.51 -9.73
C TYR A 453 -19.95 6.52 -9.83
N GLY A 454 -19.26 6.27 -8.72
CA GLY A 454 -17.80 6.27 -8.71
C GLY A 454 -17.24 4.89 -9.02
N SER A 455 -16.13 4.78 -9.74
CA SER A 455 -15.40 3.52 -9.93
C SER A 455 -14.54 3.10 -8.72
N SER A 456 -14.64 3.83 -7.61
CA SER A 456 -13.87 3.59 -6.39
C SER A 456 -14.49 2.50 -5.51
N SER A 457 -13.79 2.06 -4.47
CA SER A 457 -14.35 1.15 -3.46
C SER A 457 -15.49 1.76 -2.63
N ASN A 458 -15.66 3.09 -2.65
CA ASN A 458 -16.83 3.78 -2.09
C ASN A 458 -17.89 4.00 -3.16
N GLN A 459 -18.87 3.10 -3.18
CA GLN A 459 -20.04 3.18 -4.03
C GLN A 459 -21.13 3.99 -3.34
N PRO A 460 -21.70 5.03 -3.98
CA PRO A 460 -22.76 5.84 -3.38
C PRO A 460 -24.14 5.16 -3.44
N LEU A 461 -24.30 4.11 -4.25
CA LEU A 461 -25.57 3.40 -4.42
C LEU A 461 -25.50 1.97 -3.87
N PHE A 462 -26.37 1.67 -2.91
CA PHE A 462 -26.52 0.38 -2.25
C PHE A 462 -27.84 -0.26 -2.67
N VAL A 463 -27.78 -1.42 -3.33
CA VAL A 463 -28.94 -2.17 -3.82
C VAL A 463 -29.38 -3.16 -2.73
N LYS A 464 -30.65 -3.14 -2.33
CA LYS A 464 -31.15 -4.12 -1.34
C LYS A 464 -31.11 -5.51 -1.94
N LEU A 465 -30.54 -6.46 -1.21
CA LEU A 465 -30.44 -7.84 -1.64
C LEU A 465 -31.78 -8.54 -1.46
N ALA A 466 -32.25 -9.20 -2.50
CA ALA A 466 -33.37 -10.13 -2.42
C ALA A 466 -32.93 -11.36 -1.61
N ASP A 467 -33.62 -11.64 -0.50
CA ASP A 467 -33.31 -12.73 0.43
C ASP A 467 -31.84 -12.77 0.91
N SER A 468 -31.21 -11.59 1.00
CA SER A 468 -29.78 -11.42 1.36
C SER A 468 -28.81 -12.18 0.41
N ASP A 469 -29.26 -12.50 -0.80
CA ASP A 469 -28.55 -13.27 -1.83
C ASP A 469 -28.09 -12.36 -2.99
N ILE A 470 -26.78 -12.33 -3.23
CA ILE A 470 -26.14 -11.51 -4.26
C ILE A 470 -26.48 -12.01 -5.66
N GLU A 471 -26.42 -13.32 -5.90
CA GLU A 471 -26.61 -13.90 -7.22
C GLU A 471 -28.06 -13.77 -7.68
N LEU A 472 -28.99 -14.04 -6.77
CA LEU A 472 -30.42 -13.85 -7.01
C LEU A 472 -30.71 -12.39 -7.34
N THR A 473 -30.14 -11.45 -6.58
CA THR A 473 -30.33 -10.02 -6.79
C THR A 473 -29.75 -9.58 -8.13
N TYR A 474 -28.51 -9.94 -8.42
CA TYR A 474 -27.84 -9.58 -9.67
C TYR A 474 -28.59 -10.14 -10.88
N ALA A 475 -29.06 -11.38 -10.83
CA ALA A 475 -29.86 -11.98 -11.90
C ALA A 475 -31.16 -11.20 -12.21
N LYS A 476 -31.76 -10.55 -11.21
CA LYS A 476 -32.94 -9.67 -11.41
C LYS A 476 -32.58 -8.34 -12.08
N VAL A 477 -31.36 -7.83 -11.88
CA VAL A 477 -30.92 -6.54 -12.44
C VAL A 477 -30.33 -6.70 -13.86
N VAL A 478 -29.73 -7.85 -14.19
CA VAL A 478 -29.12 -8.10 -15.51
C VAL A 478 -30.02 -7.74 -16.71
N PRO A 479 -31.34 -8.02 -16.73
CA PRO A 479 -32.20 -7.64 -17.85
C PRO A 479 -32.26 -6.12 -18.09
N ILE A 480 -32.29 -5.31 -17.03
CA ILE A 480 -32.29 -3.85 -17.16
C ILE A 480 -30.90 -3.33 -17.55
N LEU A 481 -29.82 -3.94 -17.03
CA LEU A 481 -28.45 -3.59 -17.44
C LEU A 481 -28.27 -3.79 -18.95
N LYS A 482 -28.67 -4.96 -19.47
CA LYS A 482 -28.63 -5.26 -20.91
C LYS A 482 -29.48 -4.31 -21.76
N LYS A 483 -30.66 -3.94 -21.26
CA LYS A 483 -31.53 -2.98 -21.94
C LYS A 483 -30.89 -1.59 -22.03
N LEU A 484 -30.15 -1.18 -21.01
CA LEU A 484 -29.48 0.11 -20.90
C LEU A 484 -28.06 0.10 -21.45
N GLY A 485 -27.52 -1.06 -21.86
CA GLY A 485 -26.14 -1.21 -22.33
C GLY A 485 -25.10 -1.05 -21.23
N LEU A 486 -25.42 -1.46 -19.99
CA LEU A 486 -24.56 -1.32 -18.81
C LEU A 486 -24.02 -2.66 -18.28
N ASP A 487 -24.29 -3.78 -18.96
CA ASP A 487 -23.95 -5.12 -18.47
C ASP A 487 -22.46 -5.46 -18.56
N ASP A 488 -21.70 -4.69 -19.34
CA ASP A 488 -20.23 -4.72 -19.40
C ASP A 488 -19.55 -3.69 -18.49
N ASN A 489 -20.24 -2.61 -18.10
CA ASN A 489 -19.75 -1.67 -17.08
C ASN A 489 -19.98 -2.23 -15.66
N LEU A 490 -21.18 -2.77 -15.40
CA LEU A 490 -21.65 -3.25 -14.08
C LEU A 490 -21.74 -4.77 -14.01
N THR A 491 -20.59 -5.44 -14.14
CA THR A 491 -20.51 -6.90 -14.34
C THR A 491 -20.78 -7.74 -13.10
N SER A 492 -20.72 -7.16 -11.91
CA SER A 492 -20.90 -7.89 -10.66
C SER A 492 -21.44 -7.03 -9.52
N LEU A 493 -22.13 -7.69 -8.60
CA LEU A 493 -22.62 -7.13 -7.35
C LEU A 493 -21.86 -7.80 -6.20
N VAL A 494 -21.41 -7.02 -5.21
CA VAL A 494 -20.65 -7.54 -4.06
C VAL A 494 -21.15 -6.93 -2.75
N LYS A 495 -20.91 -7.61 -1.63
CA LYS A 495 -21.27 -7.07 -0.32
C LYS A 495 -20.27 -5.97 0.11
N PRO A 496 -20.73 -4.81 0.61
CA PRO A 496 -19.82 -3.75 1.07
C PRO A 496 -18.85 -4.20 2.16
N ASN A 497 -19.29 -5.09 3.06
CA ASN A 497 -18.42 -5.67 4.11
C ASN A 497 -17.26 -6.49 3.54
N GLU A 498 -17.43 -7.15 2.39
CA GLU A 498 -16.34 -7.90 1.75
C GLU A 498 -15.29 -6.96 1.17
N LEU A 499 -15.72 -5.84 0.57
CA LEU A 499 -14.82 -4.77 0.13
C LEU A 499 -14.07 -4.16 1.32
N ALA A 500 -14.78 -3.88 2.41
CA ALA A 500 -14.19 -3.37 3.65
C ALA A 500 -13.10 -4.29 4.20
N LEU A 501 -13.40 -5.60 4.26
CA LEU A 501 -12.47 -6.60 4.76
C LEU A 501 -11.26 -6.76 3.83
N ARG A 502 -11.47 -6.67 2.51
CA ARG A 502 -10.37 -6.70 1.53
C ARG A 502 -9.41 -5.53 1.73
N GLU A 503 -9.93 -4.32 1.93
CA GLU A 503 -9.10 -3.14 2.23
C GLU A 503 -8.37 -3.26 3.57
N ILE A 504 -9.03 -3.77 4.61
CA ILE A 504 -8.39 -3.99 5.92
C ILE A 504 -7.27 -5.03 5.79
N ASN A 505 -7.48 -6.08 4.99
CA ASN A 505 -6.47 -7.11 4.77
C ASN A 505 -5.29 -6.60 3.93
N SER A 506 -5.53 -5.79 2.89
CA SER A 506 -4.44 -5.17 2.13
C SER A 506 -3.62 -4.21 2.99
N LEU A 507 -4.28 -3.43 3.85
CA LEU A 507 -3.62 -2.56 4.83
C LEU A 507 -2.79 -3.37 5.84
N LYS A 508 -3.29 -4.52 6.29
CA LYS A 508 -2.54 -5.42 7.18
C LYS A 508 -1.25 -5.94 6.53
N VAL A 509 -1.33 -6.41 5.28
CA VAL A 509 -0.15 -6.83 4.51
C VAL A 509 0.87 -5.69 4.39
N TYR A 510 0.39 -4.47 4.14
CA TYR A 510 1.24 -3.30 4.06
C TYR A 510 1.92 -2.97 5.40
N ILE A 511 1.18 -3.04 6.51
CA ILE A 511 1.69 -2.90 7.89
C ILE A 511 2.76 -3.95 8.20
N ASP A 512 2.54 -5.22 7.83
CA ASP A 512 3.49 -6.30 8.04
C ASP A 512 4.80 -6.04 7.26
N SER A 513 4.67 -5.56 6.02
CA SER A 513 5.82 -5.18 5.17
C SER A 513 6.62 -4.02 5.76
N LEU A 514 5.95 -2.96 6.22
CA LEU A 514 6.60 -1.83 6.92
C LEU A 514 7.26 -2.27 8.22
N SER A 515 6.66 -3.21 8.96
CA SER A 515 7.21 -3.74 10.21
C SER A 515 8.53 -4.48 9.99
N ILE A 516 8.60 -5.31 8.94
CA ILE A 516 9.84 -6.01 8.55
C ILE A 516 10.92 -5.00 8.13
N ALA A 517 10.54 -4.01 7.31
CA ALA A 517 11.46 -2.95 6.89
C ALA A 517 12.01 -2.17 8.10
N LEU A 518 11.15 -1.80 9.05
CA LEU A 518 11.52 -1.10 10.28
C LEU A 518 12.52 -1.91 11.11
N PHE A 519 12.27 -3.21 11.28
CA PHE A 519 13.19 -4.11 11.99
C PHE A 519 14.58 -4.14 11.32
N GLY A 520 14.61 -4.25 9.98
CA GLY A 520 15.85 -4.22 9.21
C GLY A 520 16.65 -2.93 9.40
N VAL A 521 15.99 -1.77 9.31
CA VAL A 521 16.66 -0.47 9.47
C VAL A 521 17.11 -0.23 10.93
N ILE A 522 16.35 -0.69 11.93
CA ILE A 522 16.79 -0.66 13.34
C ILE A 522 18.04 -1.51 13.55
N ALA A 523 18.11 -2.68 12.92
CA ALA A 523 19.30 -3.54 12.98
C ALA A 523 20.53 -2.85 12.36
N ILE A 524 20.38 -2.20 11.20
CA ILE A 524 21.44 -1.38 10.58
C ILE A 524 21.90 -0.28 11.55
N LEU A 525 20.95 0.45 12.13
CA LEU A 525 21.23 1.55 13.04
C LEU A 525 22.01 1.06 14.27
N PHE A 526 21.62 -0.08 14.85
CA PHE A 526 22.34 -0.70 15.96
C PHE A 526 23.77 -1.11 15.58
N ILE A 527 23.98 -1.70 14.39
CA ILE A 527 25.32 -2.05 13.89
C ILE A 527 26.19 -0.80 13.74
N ILE A 528 25.64 0.28 13.17
CA ILE A 528 26.36 1.55 13.01
C ILE A 528 26.70 2.18 14.37
N LEU A 529 25.78 2.11 15.34
CA LEU A 529 26.03 2.56 16.72
C LEU A 529 27.14 1.75 17.39
N PHE A 530 27.09 0.42 17.28
CA PHE A 530 28.12 -0.47 17.81
C PHE A 530 29.49 -0.10 17.22
N GLN A 531 29.57 0.01 15.90
CA GLN A 531 30.79 0.34 15.18
C GLN A 531 31.33 1.73 15.57
N SER A 532 30.45 2.73 15.65
CA SER A 532 30.82 4.10 15.99
C SER A 532 31.32 4.19 17.44
N ALA A 533 30.63 3.54 18.38
CA ALA A 533 31.06 3.45 19.77
C ALA A 533 32.44 2.78 19.89
N TYR A 534 32.65 1.64 19.23
CA TYR A 534 33.94 0.95 19.22
C TYR A 534 35.07 1.84 18.68
N ILE A 535 34.87 2.47 17.51
CA ILE A 535 35.91 3.27 16.84
C ILE A 535 36.31 4.46 17.72
N LEU A 536 35.34 5.17 18.31
CA LEU A 536 35.60 6.28 19.21
C LEU A 536 36.28 5.80 20.49
N PHE A 537 35.90 4.64 21.03
CA PHE A 537 36.54 4.05 22.20
C PHE A 537 38.00 3.70 21.93
N GLN A 538 38.32 3.09 20.79
CA GLN A 538 39.68 2.73 20.42
C GLN A 538 40.55 3.97 20.14
N ARG A 539 39.98 5.00 19.52
CA ARG A 539 40.70 6.24 19.20
C ARG A 539 41.12 7.00 20.44
N ASP A 540 40.22 7.12 21.42
CA ASP A 540 40.39 7.96 22.62
C ASP A 540 40.64 7.12 23.89
N LYS A 541 41.07 5.85 23.76
CA LYS A 541 41.18 4.86 24.86
C LYS A 541 41.98 5.36 26.07
N TYR A 542 43.11 6.03 25.83
CA TYR A 542 43.99 6.56 26.88
C TYR A 542 43.36 7.74 27.61
N ASP A 543 42.67 8.63 26.90
CA ASP A 543 41.96 9.77 27.49
C ASP A 543 40.84 9.29 28.43
N TYR A 544 40.07 8.28 28.01
CA TYR A 544 39.04 7.68 28.86
C TYR A 544 39.60 7.00 30.09
N PHE A 545 40.72 6.28 29.95
CA PHE A 545 41.39 5.63 31.08
C PHE A 545 41.93 6.65 32.09
N ILE A 546 42.62 7.69 31.62
CA ILE A 546 43.15 8.77 32.46
C ILE A 546 42.00 9.46 33.22
N LYS A 547 40.95 9.90 32.51
CA LYS A 547 39.78 10.53 33.15
C LYS A 547 39.11 9.62 34.17
N LYS A 548 39.08 8.30 33.94
CA LYS A 548 38.60 7.33 34.91
C LYS A 548 39.49 7.27 36.15
N ALA A 549 40.81 7.17 35.97
CA ALA A 549 41.77 7.11 37.06
C ALA A 549 41.70 8.36 37.96
N PHE A 550 41.48 9.53 37.36
CA PHE A 550 41.29 10.80 38.07
C PHE A 550 39.86 11.03 38.60
N GLY A 551 38.97 10.04 38.54
CA GLY A 551 37.64 10.12 39.17
C GLY A 551 36.61 10.98 38.43
N TYR A 552 36.81 11.30 37.14
CA TYR A 552 35.85 12.10 36.39
C TYR A 552 34.47 11.40 36.28
N PRO A 553 33.35 12.17 36.37
CA PRO A 553 32.00 11.66 36.16
C PRO A 553 31.81 11.00 34.80
N TYR A 554 30.89 10.04 34.71
CA TYR A 554 30.67 9.22 33.50
C TYR A 554 30.39 10.05 32.24
N LEU A 555 29.51 11.07 32.32
CA LEU A 555 29.18 11.94 31.18
C LEU A 555 30.38 12.82 30.76
N CYS A 556 31.17 13.31 31.72
CA CYS A 556 32.37 14.09 31.42
C CYS A 556 33.45 13.23 30.73
N ARG A 557 33.60 11.98 31.17
CA ARG A 557 34.54 11.01 30.60
C ARG A 557 34.28 10.77 29.13
N TYR A 558 33.03 10.49 28.77
CA TYR A 558 32.62 10.15 27.40
C TYR A 558 31.96 11.30 26.63
N SER A 559 32.19 12.55 27.07
CA SER A 559 31.55 13.77 26.54
C SER A 559 31.67 13.89 25.01
N ARG A 560 32.78 13.49 24.40
CA ARG A 560 32.96 13.49 22.94
C ARG A 560 31.98 12.54 22.21
N ILE A 561 31.72 11.36 22.77
CA ILE A 561 30.79 10.38 22.19
C ILE A 561 29.37 10.93 22.25
N PHE A 562 28.98 11.43 23.42
CA PHE A 562 27.67 12.05 23.62
C PHE A 562 27.46 13.28 22.75
N ALA A 563 28.48 14.14 22.58
CA ALA A 563 28.41 15.31 21.72
C ALA A 563 28.19 14.94 20.24
N MET A 564 28.85 13.90 19.72
CA MET A 564 28.62 13.45 18.34
C MET A 564 27.20 12.91 18.14
N ILE A 565 26.70 12.11 19.09
CA ILE A 565 25.35 11.56 18.99
C ILE A 565 24.30 12.66 19.12
N ALA A 566 24.49 13.61 20.02
CA ALA A 566 23.64 14.80 20.12
C ALA A 566 23.63 15.60 18.80
N LEU A 567 24.80 15.83 18.19
CA LEU A 567 24.90 16.55 16.91
C LEU A 567 24.19 15.80 15.77
N THR A 568 24.40 14.49 15.64
CA THR A 568 23.72 13.71 14.58
C THR A 568 22.21 13.65 14.80
N ASN A 569 21.74 13.57 16.05
CA ASN A 569 20.31 13.62 16.36
C ASN A 569 19.70 15.01 16.10
N LEU A 570 20.45 16.09 16.29
CA LEU A 570 20.01 17.44 15.94
C LEU A 570 19.85 17.60 14.42
N ILE A 571 20.83 17.14 13.64
CA ILE A 571 20.75 17.17 12.17
C ILE A 571 19.57 16.34 11.68
N GLU A 572 19.41 15.13 12.21
CA GLU A 572 18.28 14.27 11.92
C GLU A 572 16.93 14.93 12.22
N PHE A 573 16.79 15.60 13.36
CA PHE A 573 15.56 16.30 13.71
C PHE A 573 15.19 17.36 12.66
N VAL A 574 16.18 18.13 12.19
CA VAL A 574 15.99 19.11 11.10
C VAL A 574 15.58 18.43 9.80
N LEU A 575 16.20 17.29 9.46
CA LEU A 575 15.82 16.54 8.26
C LEU A 575 14.41 15.97 8.35
N CYS A 576 13.99 15.48 9.51
CA CYS A 576 12.62 14.99 9.71
C CYS A 576 11.57 16.10 9.56
N LEU A 577 11.87 17.34 10.00
CA LEU A 577 11.00 18.50 9.75
C LEU A 577 10.81 18.76 8.25
N ILE A 578 11.84 18.55 7.43
CA ILE A 578 11.80 18.81 5.98
C ILE A 578 11.09 17.68 5.24
N PHE A 579 11.47 16.42 5.52
CA PHE A 579 11.07 15.26 4.73
C PHE A 579 9.85 14.51 5.26
N VAL A 580 9.68 14.43 6.58
CA VAL A 580 8.53 13.71 7.20
C VAL A 580 7.40 14.68 7.54
N ARG A 581 7.76 15.91 7.93
CA ARG A 581 6.87 17.04 8.23
C ARG A 581 6.01 16.83 9.48
N GLU A 582 5.01 15.95 9.42
CA GLU A 582 4.01 15.79 10.48
C GLU A 582 4.13 14.46 11.22
N ALA A 583 3.60 14.42 12.44
CA ALA A 583 3.52 13.24 13.33
C ALA A 583 4.84 12.50 13.67
N PHE A 584 6.01 13.00 13.26
CA PHE A 584 7.29 12.32 13.48
C PHE A 584 7.84 12.41 14.91
N TYR A 585 7.33 13.33 15.73
CA TYR A 585 7.84 13.61 17.08
C TYR A 585 7.82 12.37 17.99
N THR A 586 6.71 11.61 17.96
CA THR A 586 6.55 10.42 18.80
C THR A 586 7.53 9.31 18.39
N PRO A 587 7.61 8.88 17.10
CA PRO A 587 8.66 7.98 16.65
C PRO A 587 10.08 8.45 16.95
N PHE A 588 10.36 9.75 16.75
CA PHE A 588 11.68 10.32 17.01
C PHE A 588 12.07 10.20 18.48
N LEU A 589 11.15 10.47 19.42
CA LEU A 589 11.40 10.31 20.86
C LEU A 589 11.71 8.85 21.25
N PHE A 590 10.91 7.88 20.78
CA PHE A 590 11.17 6.46 21.04
C PHE A 590 12.53 6.02 20.51
N LYS A 591 12.84 6.42 19.27
CA LYS A 591 14.11 6.14 18.63
C LYS A 591 15.28 6.80 19.36
N LEU A 592 15.13 8.04 19.83
CA LEU A 592 16.14 8.73 20.63
C LEU A 592 16.42 7.97 21.93
N VAL A 593 15.38 7.57 22.67
CA VAL A 593 15.54 6.75 23.89
C VAL A 593 16.28 5.45 23.58
N PHE A 594 15.91 4.74 22.52
CA PHE A 594 16.57 3.51 22.09
C PHE A 594 18.07 3.72 21.80
N GLU A 595 18.44 4.77 21.09
CA GLU A 595 19.86 5.07 20.80
C GLU A 595 20.67 5.36 22.05
N TRP A 596 20.13 6.19 22.95
CA TRP A 596 20.82 6.58 24.18
C TRP A 596 21.04 5.37 25.09
N LEU A 597 20.02 4.51 25.26
CA LEU A 597 20.13 3.27 26.02
C LEU A 597 21.15 2.31 25.40
N SER A 598 21.08 2.12 24.08
CA SER A 598 22.03 1.29 23.34
C SER A 598 23.46 1.79 23.50
N LEU A 599 23.69 3.10 23.35
CA LEU A 599 25.00 3.71 23.50
C LEU A 599 25.58 3.51 24.90
N ILE A 600 24.80 3.75 25.95
CA ILE A 600 25.25 3.57 27.34
C ILE A 600 25.65 2.11 27.58
N GLY A 601 24.85 1.16 27.08
CA GLY A 601 25.17 -0.27 27.12
C GLY A 601 26.48 -0.60 26.41
N LEU A 602 26.67 -0.06 25.20
CA LEU A 602 27.87 -0.25 24.39
C LEU A 602 29.12 0.33 25.06
N ILE A 603 29.04 1.54 25.62
CA ILE A 603 30.18 2.16 26.34
C ILE A 603 30.58 1.27 27.53
N ARG A 604 29.62 0.80 28.32
CA ARG A 604 29.90 -0.11 29.46
C ARG A 604 30.54 -1.41 29.02
N TYR A 605 30.07 -1.99 27.92
CA TYR A 605 30.66 -3.21 27.34
C TYR A 605 32.13 -3.00 26.93
N HIS A 606 32.41 -1.93 26.18
CA HIS A 606 33.76 -1.63 25.70
C HIS A 606 34.72 -1.25 26.83
N GLU A 607 34.24 -0.52 27.84
CA GLU A 607 35.03 -0.17 29.02
C GLU A 607 35.48 -1.42 29.79
N ARG A 608 34.57 -2.39 30.03
CA ARG A 608 34.91 -3.65 30.71
C ARG A 608 35.93 -4.47 29.92
N LYS A 609 35.76 -4.59 28.60
CA LYS A 609 36.66 -5.35 27.74
C LYS A 609 38.08 -4.76 27.71
N ASN A 610 38.18 -3.44 27.55
CA ASN A 610 39.47 -2.76 27.42
C ASN A 610 40.22 -2.64 28.75
N LEU A 611 39.54 -2.59 29.91
CA LEU A 611 40.19 -2.68 31.21
C LEU A 611 40.95 -4.00 31.38
N ILE A 612 40.37 -5.10 30.91
CA ILE A 612 41.02 -6.42 30.96
C ILE A 612 42.25 -6.46 30.04
N GLU A 613 42.16 -5.86 28.85
CA GLU A 613 43.31 -5.76 27.92
C GLU A 613 44.42 -4.85 28.47
N MET A 614 44.09 -3.67 29.00
CA MET A 614 45.09 -2.74 29.55
C MET A 614 45.78 -3.27 30.81
N LEU A 615 45.06 -4.01 31.67
CA LEU A 615 45.67 -4.69 32.82
C LEU A 615 46.61 -5.84 32.40
N LYS A 616 46.41 -6.41 31.19
CA LYS A 616 47.25 -7.48 30.63
C LYS A 616 48.44 -6.96 29.82
N GLU A 617 48.30 -5.83 29.13
CA GLU A 617 49.37 -5.22 28.33
C GLU A 617 50.47 -4.56 29.18
N GLY A 618 50.21 -4.34 30.49
CA GLY A 618 51.12 -3.64 31.38
C GLY A 618 51.11 -2.13 31.10
N VAL A 619 51.10 -1.33 32.17
CA VAL A 619 51.24 0.14 32.09
C VAL A 619 52.66 0.50 31.70
#